data_AF-A0A3D1IPT5-F1
#
_entry.id   AF-A0A3D1IPT5-F1
#
_cell.length_a   1.000
_cell.length_b   1.000
_cell.length_c   1.000
_cell.angle_alpha   90.00
_cell.angle_beta   90.00
_cell.angle_gamma   90.00
#
_symmetry.space_group_name_H-M   'P 1'
#
loop_
_entity.id
_entity.type
_entity.pdbx_description
1 polymer ?
#
loop_
_entity_poly.entity_id
_entity_poly.type
_entity_poly.pdbx_seq_one_letter_code
_entity_poly.pdbx_strand_id
1 'polypeptide(L)'
;MGLFDKWLGKESAPKVSDQAAESPEQIHMACAALMLEVAEADYVDEPEETQAILKALEAEFGLTHRTVTDLLERARKESAGASDMFPYTHLLNQRLDHEQKCRILTAMWRVAFADGNVDKYEEHLIRRVHELLHLDHSDFIAAKQAARGTQN
;
A
#
# COMPACT_ATOMS: atom_id res chain seq x y z
N MET A 1 13.43 14.61 4.30
CA MET A 1 12.15 14.92 4.99
C MET A 1 11.05 14.34 4.13
N GLY A 2 10.31 13.35 4.66
CA GLY A 2 9.19 12.73 3.94
C GLY A 2 8.05 13.73 3.79
N LEU A 3 7.37 13.71 2.65
CA LEU A 3 6.25 14.62 2.35
C LEU A 3 5.10 14.51 3.38
N PHE A 4 5.02 13.40 4.12
CA PHE A 4 4.01 13.13 5.15
C PHE A 4 4.35 13.65 6.55
N ASP A 5 5.60 14.01 6.85
CA ASP A 5 5.99 14.64 8.14
C ASP A 5 5.24 15.96 8.36
N LYS A 6 4.95 16.65 7.25
CA LYS A 6 4.13 17.87 7.22
C LYS A 6 2.62 17.61 7.34
N TRP A 7 2.17 16.36 7.15
CA TRP A 7 0.78 15.94 7.07
C TRP A 7 0.26 15.28 8.36
N LEU A 8 1.10 14.52 9.08
CA LEU A 8 0.71 13.81 10.32
C LEU A 8 0.80 14.64 11.61
N GLY A 9 1.12 15.93 11.54
CA GLY A 9 0.98 16.83 12.69
C GLY A 9 1.62 16.32 13.98
N LYS A 10 2.97 16.32 14.03
CA LYS A 10 3.80 16.31 15.25
C LYS A 10 3.75 15.02 16.08
N GLU A 11 4.85 14.27 16.02
CA GLU A 11 5.16 13.13 16.88
C GLU A 11 4.98 13.42 18.38
N SER A 12 4.46 12.45 19.13
CA SER A 12 4.74 12.26 20.55
C SER A 12 4.68 10.78 20.92
N ALA A 13 5.71 10.34 21.64
CA ALA A 13 6.06 8.97 22.05
C ALA A 13 4.93 8.21 22.80
N PRO A 14 5.04 6.87 22.96
CA PRO A 14 3.90 5.99 23.16
C PRO A 14 3.36 6.05 24.58
N LYS A 15 2.03 6.19 24.70
CA LYS A 15 1.28 5.77 25.88
C LYS A 15 0.32 4.67 25.46
N VAL A 16 0.52 3.49 26.05
CA VAL A 16 -0.42 2.39 26.00
C VAL A 16 -1.72 2.85 26.67
N SER A 17 -2.77 3.06 25.89
CA SER A 17 -4.14 2.99 26.38
C SER A 17 -5.06 2.45 25.30
N ASP A 18 -5.67 1.33 25.65
CA ASP A 18 -6.62 0.54 24.90
C ASP A 18 -7.98 1.27 24.83
N GLN A 19 -8.13 2.20 23.88
CA GLN A 19 -9.39 2.68 23.29
C GLN A 19 -9.07 3.31 21.92
N ALA A 20 -9.80 2.88 20.88
CA ALA A 20 -9.59 3.19 19.46
C ALA A 20 -9.55 4.69 19.12
N ALA A 21 -8.40 5.32 19.34
CA ALA A 21 -7.97 6.49 18.58
C ALA A 21 -7.37 5.94 17.28
N GLU A 22 -8.21 5.77 16.28
CA GLU A 22 -7.87 5.18 14.99
C GLU A 22 -6.66 5.90 14.35
N SER A 23 -5.53 5.20 14.25
CA SER A 23 -4.18 5.78 14.09
C SER A 23 -3.63 5.62 12.67
N PRO A 24 -2.61 6.41 12.27
CA PRO A 24 -1.88 6.23 10.99
C PRO A 24 -1.39 4.79 10.75
N GLU A 25 -1.15 4.04 11.83
CA GLU A 25 -0.74 2.64 11.77
C GLU A 25 -1.75 1.73 11.07
N GLN A 26 -3.06 1.98 11.21
CA GLN A 26 -4.08 1.19 10.54
C GLN A 26 -4.09 1.45 9.02
N ILE A 27 -3.81 2.68 8.59
CA ILE A 27 -3.62 3.02 7.18
C ILE A 27 -2.39 2.31 6.64
N HIS A 28 -1.27 2.35 7.38
CA HIS A 28 -0.04 1.67 6.98
C HIS A 28 -0.27 0.16 6.84
N MET A 29 -1.00 -0.45 7.78
CA MET A 29 -1.36 -1.87 7.73
C MET A 29 -2.23 -2.19 6.51
N ALA A 30 -3.27 -1.39 6.25
CA ALA A 30 -4.15 -1.58 5.11
C ALA A 30 -3.38 -1.49 3.78
N CYS A 31 -2.50 -0.51 3.64
CA CYS A 31 -1.66 -0.36 2.44
C CYS A 31 -0.67 -1.53 2.29
N ALA A 32 -0.01 -1.94 3.38
CA ALA A 32 0.92 -3.07 3.36
C ALA A 32 0.21 -4.37 2.97
N ALA A 33 -0.96 -4.65 3.56
CA ALA A 33 -1.75 -5.84 3.25
C ALA A 33 -2.23 -5.85 1.78
N LEU A 34 -2.70 -4.71 1.26
CA LEU A 34 -3.14 -4.63 -0.14
C LEU A 34 -1.99 -4.79 -1.13
N MET A 35 -0.81 -4.23 -0.84
CA MET A 35 0.37 -4.40 -1.69
C MET A 35 0.90 -5.84 -1.64
N LEU A 36 0.84 -6.48 -0.48
CA LEU A 36 1.22 -7.87 -0.32
C LEU A 36 0.27 -8.80 -1.09
N GLU A 37 -1.04 -8.57 -1.03
CA GLU A 37 -2.02 -9.34 -1.80
C GLU A 37 -1.74 -9.25 -3.31
N VAL A 38 -1.28 -8.08 -3.79
CA VAL A 38 -0.88 -7.91 -5.20
C VAL A 38 0.38 -8.70 -5.53
N ALA A 39 1.43 -8.63 -4.70
CA ALA A 39 2.67 -9.38 -4.94
C ALA A 39 2.47 -10.90 -4.82
N GLU A 40 1.57 -11.36 -3.96
CA GLU A 40 1.30 -12.80 -3.78
C GLU A 40 0.24 -13.35 -4.76
N ALA A 41 -0.21 -12.55 -5.75
CA ALA A 41 -1.39 -12.83 -6.57
C ALA A 41 -1.29 -14.14 -7.38
N ASP A 42 -0.09 -14.48 -7.83
CA ASP A 42 0.18 -15.67 -8.65
C ASP A 42 0.79 -16.83 -7.85
N TYR A 43 0.90 -16.66 -6.52
CA TYR A 43 1.56 -17.57 -5.58
C TYR A 43 3.08 -17.75 -5.80
N VAL A 44 3.74 -16.79 -6.45
CA VAL A 44 5.19 -16.72 -6.59
C VAL A 44 5.71 -15.60 -5.69
N ASP A 45 6.53 -15.94 -4.69
CA ASP A 45 7.22 -14.92 -3.88
C ASP A 45 8.44 -14.41 -4.67
N GLU A 46 8.36 -13.20 -5.22
CA GLU A 46 9.48 -12.54 -5.87
C GLU A 46 10.19 -11.55 -4.90
N PRO A 47 11.51 -11.71 -4.64
CA PRO A 47 12.25 -10.82 -3.77
C PRO A 47 12.21 -9.34 -4.19
N GLU A 48 12.16 -9.09 -5.50
CA GLU A 48 12.09 -7.78 -6.14
C GLU A 48 10.82 -7.03 -5.75
N GLU A 49 9.68 -7.72 -5.77
CA GLU A 49 8.38 -7.17 -5.36
C GLU A 49 8.34 -6.87 -3.87
N THR A 50 8.84 -7.80 -3.03
CA THR A 50 8.94 -7.56 -1.58
C THR A 50 9.80 -6.33 -1.29
N GLN A 51 10.94 -6.16 -1.97
CA GLN A 51 11.75 -4.96 -1.84
C GLN A 51 11.05 -3.71 -2.34
N ALA A 52 10.24 -3.81 -3.41
CA ALA A 52 9.46 -2.71 -3.92
C ALA A 52 8.36 -2.28 -2.95
N ILE A 53 7.71 -3.23 -2.25
CA ILE A 53 6.74 -2.93 -1.18
C ILE A 53 7.43 -2.15 -0.07
N LEU A 54 8.57 -2.63 0.43
CA LEU A 54 9.30 -1.94 1.51
C LEU A 54 9.68 -0.50 1.10
N LYS A 55 10.22 -0.32 -0.11
CA LYS A 55 10.55 1.01 -0.64
C LYS A 55 9.33 1.91 -0.81
N ALA A 56 8.20 1.36 -1.27
CA ALA A 56 6.96 2.09 -1.42
C ALA A 56 6.44 2.57 -0.05
N LEU A 57 6.42 1.70 0.96
CA LEU A 57 6.01 2.03 2.32
C LEU A 57 6.94 3.07 2.97
N GLU A 58 8.26 2.96 2.77
CA GLU A 58 9.23 3.97 3.23
C GLU A 58 8.99 5.32 2.58
N ALA A 59 8.79 5.35 1.25
CA ALA A 59 8.62 6.58 0.49
C ALA A 59 7.29 7.28 0.81
N GLU A 60 6.19 6.50 0.88
CA GLU A 60 4.86 7.03 1.12
C GLU A 60 4.66 7.42 2.59
N PHE A 61 5.22 6.69 3.56
CA PHE A 61 4.95 6.95 4.98
C PHE A 61 6.12 7.59 5.74
N GLY A 62 7.29 7.73 5.11
CA GLY A 62 8.48 8.28 5.77
C GLY A 62 9.01 7.39 6.91
N LEU A 63 8.67 6.10 6.89
CA LEU A 63 9.05 5.13 7.91
C LEU A 63 10.47 4.63 7.70
N THR A 64 11.11 4.16 8.78
CA THR A 64 12.43 3.53 8.66
C THR A 64 12.31 2.14 8.06
N HIS A 65 13.40 1.66 7.43
CA HIS A 65 13.48 0.30 6.91
C HIS A 65 13.03 -0.76 7.90
N ARG A 66 13.52 -0.69 9.15
CA ARG A 66 13.13 -1.62 10.20
C ARG A 66 11.62 -1.58 10.47
N THR A 67 11.03 -0.38 10.51
CA THR A 67 9.60 -0.21 10.77
C THR A 67 8.74 -0.78 9.66
N VAL A 68 9.12 -0.57 8.39
CA VAL A 68 8.35 -1.14 7.26
C VAL A 68 8.51 -2.66 7.17
N THR A 69 9.67 -3.20 7.53
CA THR A 69 9.87 -4.66 7.59
C THR A 69 8.99 -5.28 8.67
N ASP A 70 9.00 -4.71 9.89
CA ASP A 70 8.15 -5.17 10.99
C ASP A 70 6.65 -5.05 10.62
N LEU A 71 6.26 -3.99 9.91
CA LEU A 71 4.90 -3.79 9.40
C LEU A 71 4.53 -4.86 8.35
N LEU A 72 5.40 -5.12 7.39
CA LEU A 72 5.15 -6.08 6.33
C LEU A 72 5.04 -7.51 6.88
N GLU A 73 5.87 -7.88 7.85
CA GLU A 73 5.77 -9.16 8.54
C GLU A 73 4.44 -9.32 9.29
N ARG A 74 3.95 -8.24 9.94
CA ARG A 74 2.65 -8.25 10.60
C ARG A 74 1.52 -8.34 9.57
N ALA A 75 1.58 -7.56 8.50
CA ALA A 75 0.62 -7.62 7.40
C ALA A 75 0.52 -9.05 6.85
N ARG A 76 1.66 -9.71 6.60
CA ARG A 76 1.70 -11.11 6.14
C ARG A 76 1.05 -12.09 7.11
N LYS A 77 1.21 -11.88 8.42
CA LYS A 77 0.57 -12.73 9.45
C LYS A 77 -0.94 -12.48 9.57
N GLU A 78 -1.37 -11.23 9.41
CA GLU A 78 -2.78 -10.82 9.54
C GLU A 78 -3.57 -11.07 8.24
N SER A 79 -2.92 -10.98 7.09
CA SER A 79 -3.49 -11.31 5.77
C SER A 79 -3.50 -12.80 5.49
N ALA A 80 -2.63 -13.60 6.13
CA ALA A 80 -2.62 -15.06 6.01
C ALA A 80 -3.98 -15.66 6.41
N GLY A 81 -4.82 -15.92 5.41
CA GLY A 81 -6.18 -16.43 5.57
C GLY A 81 -7.30 -15.40 5.47
N ALA A 82 -6.99 -14.10 5.31
CA ALA A 82 -7.94 -13.04 5.06
C ALA A 82 -8.01 -12.71 3.56
N SER A 83 -8.85 -13.42 2.81
CA SER A 83 -9.02 -13.20 1.36
C SER A 83 -9.86 -11.97 0.99
N ASP A 84 -10.10 -11.05 1.94
CA ASP A 84 -10.99 -9.91 1.73
C ASP A 84 -10.26 -8.57 1.81
N MET A 85 -10.19 -7.91 0.65
CA MET A 85 -9.65 -6.55 0.50
C MET A 85 -10.61 -5.48 1.01
N PHE A 86 -11.89 -5.83 1.25
CA PHE A 86 -12.93 -4.89 1.61
C PHE A 86 -12.66 -4.14 2.93
N PRO A 87 -12.24 -4.78 4.04
CA PRO A 87 -11.94 -4.05 5.28
C PRO A 87 -10.85 -2.99 5.10
N TYR A 88 -9.80 -3.32 4.35
CA TYR A 88 -8.69 -2.40 4.06
C TYR A 88 -9.13 -1.24 3.17
N THR A 89 -9.78 -1.54 2.04
CA THR A 89 -10.25 -0.50 1.10
C THR A 89 -11.35 0.37 1.70
N HIS A 90 -12.22 -0.19 2.55
CA HIS A 90 -13.21 0.56 3.29
C HIS A 90 -12.56 1.56 4.25
N LEU A 91 -11.56 1.13 5.02
CA LEU A 91 -10.79 2.02 5.88
C LEU A 91 -10.10 3.13 5.06
N LEU A 92 -9.45 2.79 3.96
CA LEU A 92 -8.78 3.78 3.10
C LEU A 92 -9.76 4.80 2.53
N ASN A 93 -10.94 4.38 2.10
CA ASN A 93 -11.99 5.30 1.62
C ASN A 93 -12.49 6.27 2.68
N GLN A 94 -12.50 5.87 3.96
CA GLN A 94 -12.91 6.75 5.05
C GLN A 94 -11.83 7.78 5.42
N ARG A 95 -10.55 7.46 5.18
CA ARG A 95 -9.42 8.21 5.73
C ARG A 95 -8.62 8.98 4.72
N LEU A 96 -8.64 8.55 3.47
CA LEU A 96 -7.84 9.12 2.40
C LEU A 96 -8.72 9.93 1.45
N ASP A 97 -8.19 11.08 1.04
CA ASP A 97 -8.74 11.82 -0.07
C ASP A 97 -8.44 11.13 -1.42
N HIS A 98 -8.98 11.69 -2.50
CA HIS A 98 -8.79 11.16 -3.86
C HIS A 98 -7.31 11.07 -4.25
N GLU A 99 -6.55 12.14 -4.01
CA GLU A 99 -5.15 12.21 -4.41
C GLU A 99 -4.32 11.15 -3.70
N GLN A 100 -4.58 10.96 -2.40
CA GLN A 100 -3.93 9.93 -1.60
C GLN A 100 -4.27 8.52 -2.09
N LYS A 101 -5.52 8.26 -2.45
CA LYS A 101 -5.92 6.97 -3.02
C LYS A 101 -5.23 6.72 -4.37
N CYS A 102 -5.10 7.73 -5.23
CA CYS A 102 -4.33 7.63 -6.48
C CYS A 102 -2.85 7.33 -6.24
N ARG A 103 -2.24 7.89 -5.19
CA ARG A 103 -0.83 7.61 -4.81
C ARG A 103 -0.65 6.15 -4.37
N ILE A 104 -1.55 5.64 -3.52
CA ILE A 104 -1.52 4.23 -3.12
C ILE A 104 -1.68 3.31 -4.36
N LEU A 105 -2.61 3.63 -5.25
CA LEU A 105 -2.77 2.87 -6.50
C LEU A 105 -1.51 2.89 -7.37
N THR A 106 -0.83 4.04 -7.45
CA THR A 106 0.45 4.19 -8.17
C THR A 106 1.56 3.37 -7.51
N ALA A 107 1.61 3.33 -6.18
CA ALA A 107 2.56 2.53 -5.44
C ALA A 107 2.34 1.02 -5.66
N MET A 108 1.09 0.55 -5.70
CA MET A 108 0.76 -0.84 -6.04
C MET A 108 1.24 -1.20 -7.46
N TRP A 109 1.07 -0.30 -8.42
CA TRP A 109 1.64 -0.48 -9.76
C TRP A 109 3.17 -0.57 -9.75
N ARG A 110 3.86 0.20 -8.91
CA ARG A 110 5.33 0.11 -8.80
C ARG A 110 5.79 -1.23 -8.25
N VAL A 111 5.02 -1.83 -7.34
CA VAL A 111 5.27 -3.18 -6.82
C VAL A 111 5.16 -4.20 -7.95
N ALA A 112 4.04 -4.22 -8.68
CA ALA A 112 3.84 -5.16 -9.80
C ALA A 112 4.79 -4.93 -11.00
N PHE A 113 5.47 -3.78 -11.08
CA PHE A 113 6.51 -3.53 -12.10
C PHE A 113 7.92 -3.87 -11.60
N ALA A 114 8.10 -4.38 -10.38
CA ALA A 114 9.41 -4.48 -9.74
C ALA A 114 10.37 -5.47 -10.41
N ASP A 115 9.84 -6.59 -10.89
CA ASP A 115 10.53 -7.65 -11.62
C ASP A 115 10.70 -7.32 -13.13
N GLY A 116 9.96 -6.32 -13.62
CA GLY A 116 9.93 -5.87 -15.00
C GLY A 116 8.76 -6.43 -15.83
N ASN A 117 7.90 -7.29 -15.26
CA ASN A 117 6.76 -7.87 -15.95
C ASN A 117 5.53 -8.06 -15.05
N VAL A 118 4.52 -7.23 -15.26
CA VAL A 118 3.21 -7.42 -14.60
C VAL A 118 2.49 -8.65 -15.15
N ASP A 119 2.17 -9.62 -14.28
CA ASP A 119 1.28 -10.72 -14.60
C ASP A 119 -0.21 -10.30 -14.55
N LYS A 120 -1.04 -11.05 -15.28
CA LYS A 120 -2.49 -10.83 -15.35
C LYS A 120 -3.18 -10.90 -13.98
N TYR A 121 -2.68 -11.68 -13.02
CA TYR A 121 -3.30 -11.81 -11.69
C TYR A 121 -3.04 -10.56 -10.84
N GLU A 122 -1.82 -10.01 -10.90
CA GLU A 122 -1.48 -8.75 -10.23
C GLU A 122 -2.29 -7.58 -10.82
N GLU A 123 -2.34 -7.46 -12.16
CA GLU A 123 -3.16 -6.43 -12.81
C GLU A 123 -4.64 -6.59 -12.47
N HIS A 124 -5.13 -7.83 -12.36
CA HIS A 124 -6.50 -8.10 -11.96
C HIS A 124 -6.79 -7.61 -10.52
N LEU A 125 -5.87 -7.84 -9.58
CA LEU A 125 -6.02 -7.35 -8.20
C LEU A 125 -5.92 -5.83 -8.10
N ILE A 126 -4.97 -5.20 -8.80
CA ILE A 126 -4.88 -3.74 -8.84
C ILE A 126 -6.16 -3.13 -9.45
N ARG A 127 -6.74 -3.81 -10.45
CA ARG A 127 -8.04 -3.43 -11.01
C ARG A 127 -9.16 -3.60 -9.96
N ARG A 128 -9.20 -4.68 -9.20
CA ARG A 128 -10.19 -4.81 -8.12
C ARG A 128 -10.03 -3.70 -7.07
N VAL A 129 -8.79 -3.33 -6.74
CA VAL A 129 -8.51 -2.29 -5.75
C VAL A 129 -8.97 -0.91 -6.21
N HIS A 130 -8.74 -0.51 -7.47
CA HIS A 130 -9.19 0.81 -7.92
C HIS A 130 -10.72 0.96 -7.83
N GLU A 131 -11.47 -0.11 -8.15
CA GLU A 131 -12.93 -0.13 -8.03
C GLU A 131 -13.34 0.00 -6.57
N LEU A 132 -12.71 -0.77 -5.67
CA LEU A 132 -12.97 -0.72 -4.24
C LEU A 132 -12.58 0.62 -3.60
N LEU A 133 -11.57 1.32 -4.11
CA LEU A 133 -11.18 2.67 -3.69
C LEU A 133 -12.06 3.78 -4.28
N HIS A 134 -13.08 3.42 -5.04
CA HIS A 134 -13.98 4.36 -5.74
C HIS A 134 -13.21 5.35 -6.60
N LEU A 135 -12.18 4.88 -7.31
CA LEU A 135 -11.41 5.66 -8.27
C LEU A 135 -11.95 5.45 -9.68
N ASP A 136 -11.83 6.47 -10.51
CA ASP A 136 -12.27 6.39 -11.90
C ASP A 136 -11.29 5.58 -12.75
N HIS A 137 -11.76 5.07 -13.88
CA HIS A 137 -10.90 4.35 -14.82
C HIS A 137 -9.72 5.22 -15.32
N SER A 138 -9.92 6.54 -15.41
CA SER A 138 -8.84 7.47 -15.75
C SER A 138 -7.72 7.49 -14.70
N ASP A 139 -8.05 7.35 -13.41
CA ASP A 139 -7.06 7.28 -12.34
C ASP A 139 -6.25 5.99 -12.43
N PHE A 140 -6.90 4.87 -12.76
CA PHE A 140 -6.23 3.59 -12.98
C PHE A 140 -5.18 3.67 -14.09
N ILE A 141 -5.54 4.27 -15.23
CA ILE A 141 -4.60 4.49 -16.34
C ILE A 141 -3.49 5.45 -15.94
N ALA A 142 -3.82 6.57 -15.30
CA ALA A 142 -2.84 7.56 -14.85
C ALA A 142 -1.82 6.97 -13.88
N ALA A 143 -2.28 6.19 -12.90
CA ALA A 143 -1.43 5.50 -11.92
C ALA A 143 -0.47 4.52 -12.59
N LYS A 144 -0.95 3.70 -13.55
CA LYS A 144 -0.12 2.77 -14.32
C LYS A 144 0.98 3.50 -15.10
N GLN A 145 0.65 4.62 -15.72
CA GLN A 145 1.64 5.42 -16.47
C GLN A 145 2.66 6.10 -15.55
N ALA A 146 2.19 6.65 -14.42
CA ALA A 146 3.07 7.29 -13.44
C ALA A 146 4.08 6.31 -12.82
N ALA A 147 3.66 5.07 -12.57
CA ALA A 147 4.54 4.03 -12.05
C ALA A 147 5.67 3.68 -13.05
N ARG A 148 5.34 3.56 -14.34
CA ARG A 148 6.32 3.30 -15.41
C ARG A 148 7.34 4.43 -15.60
N GLY A 149 6.92 5.68 -15.43
CA GLY A 149 7.78 6.86 -15.63
C GLY A 149 8.88 7.05 -14.57
N THR A 150 8.87 6.28 -13.48
CA THR A 150 9.87 6.37 -12.40
C THR A 150 11.07 5.43 -12.60
N GLN A 151 11.07 4.58 -13.63
CA GLN A 151 12.10 3.56 -13.91
C GLN A 151 13.30 4.07 -14.75
N ASN A 152 13.69 5.34 -14.63
CA ASN A 152 14.81 5.93 -15.39
C ASN A 152 15.90 6.51 -14.48
#